data_AF-A0AA38C7S8-F1
#
_entry.id   AF-A0AA38C7S8-F1
#
_cell.length_a   1.000
_cell.length_b   1.000
_cell.length_c   1.000
_cell.angle_alpha   90.00
_cell.angle_beta   90.00
_cell.angle_gamma   90.00
#
_symmetry.space_group_name_H-M   'P 1'
#
loop_
_entity.id
_entity.type
_entity.pdbx_description
1 polymer ?
#
loop_
_entity_poly.entity_id
_entity_poly.type
_entity_poly.pdbx_seq_one_letter_code
_entity_poly.pdbx_strand_id
1 'polypeptide(L)'
;EDLPSPDFKFLHRHQVFTSETKVDYEIKVDGSRKLIRFTANDWCRNLETIKQWSPFFSETELLQQFNGMQDQGTRIILYNLWENDQGELELDFETDIHDIQVRGANREERIIEMAQSFPNSRHYLTYRHSLRSYTSILYLRLPAGFQIILRGKVVEHHSLVNDLMNTQEVTYKPQGASDSNHKENN
;
A
#
# COMPACT_ATOMS: atom_id res chain seq x y z
N GLU A 1 -25.40 10.71 -36.02
CA GLU A 1 -25.19 9.30 -35.65
C GLU A 1 -24.48 9.31 -34.32
N ASP A 2 -25.27 9.27 -33.24
CA ASP A 2 -24.76 9.25 -31.87
C ASP A 2 -24.43 7.80 -31.50
N LEU A 3 -23.17 7.55 -31.13
CA LEU A 3 -22.76 6.31 -30.50
C LEU A 3 -23.34 6.25 -29.08
N PRO A 4 -23.90 5.12 -28.63
CA PRO A 4 -24.45 5.05 -27.29
C PRO A 4 -23.32 5.02 -26.25
N SER A 5 -23.47 5.85 -25.22
CA SER A 5 -22.67 5.85 -23.99
C SER A 5 -22.74 4.47 -23.31
N PRO A 6 -21.64 3.92 -22.76
CA PRO A 6 -21.70 2.69 -21.99
C PRO A 6 -22.43 2.93 -20.67
N ASP A 7 -23.63 2.37 -20.58
CA ASP A 7 -24.44 2.24 -19.38
C ASP A 7 -23.64 1.48 -18.29
N PHE A 8 -23.03 2.20 -17.34
CA PHE A 8 -22.51 1.61 -16.11
C PHE A 8 -23.67 1.24 -15.19
N LYS A 9 -24.28 0.09 -15.45
CA LYS A 9 -25.23 -0.53 -14.52
C LYS A 9 -24.45 -1.13 -13.37
N PHE A 10 -24.49 -0.45 -12.22
CA PHE A 10 -24.09 -1.03 -10.93
C PHE A 10 -24.86 -2.32 -10.69
N LEU A 11 -24.22 -3.46 -10.95
CA LEU A 11 -24.81 -4.77 -10.73
C LEU A 11 -24.74 -5.09 -9.23
N HIS A 12 -25.79 -4.75 -8.49
CA HIS A 12 -26.04 -5.37 -7.19
C HIS A 12 -26.36 -6.84 -7.38
N ARG A 13 -25.34 -7.70 -7.33
CA ARG A 13 -25.52 -9.14 -7.14
C ARG A 13 -24.49 -9.68 -6.16
N HIS A 14 -24.90 -9.73 -4.90
CA HIS A 14 -24.27 -10.57 -3.89
C HIS A 14 -24.54 -12.04 -4.24
N GLN A 15 -23.66 -12.61 -5.05
CA GLN A 15 -23.42 -14.06 -5.08
C GLN A 15 -21.91 -14.22 -5.08
N VAL A 16 -21.34 -14.34 -3.88
CA VAL A 16 -19.95 -14.71 -3.69
C VAL A 16 -19.83 -16.18 -4.07
N PHE A 17 -19.64 -16.45 -5.36
CA PHE A 17 -18.93 -17.64 -5.79
C PHE A 17 -17.45 -17.33 -5.60
N THR A 18 -16.85 -17.79 -4.52
CA THR A 18 -15.38 -17.79 -4.38
C THR A 18 -14.80 -18.86 -5.30
N SER A 19 -14.88 -18.67 -6.62
CA SER A 19 -13.82 -19.18 -7.48
C SER A 19 -12.70 -18.15 -7.38
N GLU A 20 -11.61 -18.46 -6.71
CA GLU A 20 -10.42 -17.60 -6.75
C GLU A 20 -10.00 -17.44 -8.22
N THR A 21 -10.22 -16.24 -8.77
CA THR A 21 -9.74 -15.88 -10.10
C THR A 21 -8.22 -15.78 -10.00
N LYS A 22 -7.56 -16.89 -10.30
CA LYS A 22 -6.11 -17.04 -10.19
C LYS A 22 -5.55 -17.64 -11.47
N VAL A 23 -4.44 -17.06 -11.93
CA VAL A 23 -3.60 -17.61 -13.00
C VAL A 23 -2.21 -17.84 -12.45
N ASP A 24 -1.67 -19.03 -12.66
CA ASP A 24 -0.32 -19.40 -12.23
C ASP A 24 0.60 -19.52 -13.46
N TYR A 25 1.83 -19.05 -13.30
CA TYR A 25 2.91 -19.16 -14.29
C TYR A 25 4.17 -19.74 -13.65
N GLU A 26 4.94 -20.46 -14.44
CA GLU A 26 6.34 -20.78 -14.20
C GLU A 26 7.18 -19.87 -15.08
N ILE A 27 7.97 -18.98 -14.46
CA ILE A 27 8.82 -18.04 -15.18
C ILE A 27 10.20 -18.69 -15.36
N LYS A 28 10.65 -18.81 -16.60
CA LYS A 28 11.97 -19.33 -16.98
C LYS A 28 12.75 -18.27 -17.75
N VAL A 29 14.05 -18.53 -17.95
CA VAL A 29 14.94 -17.63 -18.70
C VAL A 29 14.50 -17.47 -20.17
N ASP A 30 13.86 -18.49 -20.75
CA ASP A 30 13.39 -18.54 -22.13
C ASP A 30 11.92 -18.12 -22.31
N GLY A 31 11.22 -17.77 -21.23
CA GLY A 31 9.83 -17.30 -21.27
C GLY A 31 8.99 -17.74 -20.09
N SER A 32 7.69 -17.46 -20.14
CA SER A 32 6.72 -17.91 -19.15
C SER A 32 5.93 -19.12 -19.65
N ARG A 33 5.71 -20.09 -18.76
CA ARG A 33 4.88 -21.27 -19.01
C ARG A 33 3.64 -21.24 -18.11
N LYS A 34 2.46 -21.43 -18.70
CA LYS A 34 1.18 -21.53 -17.99
C LYS A 34 1.19 -22.74 -17.06
N LEU A 35 0.83 -22.56 -15.79
CA LEU A 35 0.65 -23.65 -14.84
C LEU A 35 -0.84 -23.93 -14.67
N ILE A 36 -1.28 -25.06 -15.22
CA ILE A 36 -2.68 -25.50 -15.12
C ILE A 36 -2.86 -26.24 -13.78
N ARG A 37 -3.61 -25.64 -12.86
CA ARG A 37 -3.91 -26.23 -11.54
C ARG A 37 -5.10 -27.18 -11.55
N PHE A 38 -6.15 -26.82 -12.29
CA PHE A 38 -7.40 -27.59 -12.38
C PHE A 38 -7.64 -28.05 -13.81
N THR A 39 -8.17 -27.17 -14.66
CA THR A 39 -8.37 -27.43 -16.08
C THR A 39 -7.84 -26.28 -16.93
N ALA A 40 -7.49 -26.58 -18.20
CA ALA A 40 -7.07 -25.54 -19.15
C ALA A 40 -8.17 -24.50 -19.37
N ASN A 41 -9.44 -24.93 -19.35
CA ASN A 41 -10.58 -24.04 -19.53
C ASN A 41 -10.75 -23.07 -18.34
N ASP A 42 -10.56 -23.54 -17.10
CA ASP A 42 -10.59 -22.67 -15.92
C ASP A 42 -9.46 -21.63 -15.97
N TRP A 43 -8.27 -22.05 -16.38
CA TRP A 43 -7.13 -21.14 -16.54
C TRP A 43 -7.44 -20.05 -17.59
N CYS A 44 -7.96 -20.44 -18.76
CA CYS A 44 -8.33 -19.49 -19.81
C CYS A 44 -9.44 -18.54 -19.35
N ARG A 45 -10.48 -19.04 -18.68
CA ARG A 45 -11.56 -18.22 -18.15
C ARG A 45 -11.04 -17.22 -17.12
N ASN A 46 -10.14 -17.64 -16.23
CA ASN A 46 -9.55 -16.75 -15.23
C ASN A 46 -8.70 -15.65 -15.88
N LEU A 47 -7.89 -16.00 -16.89
CA LEU A 47 -7.13 -15.00 -17.63
C LEU A 47 -8.04 -14.00 -18.37
N GLU A 48 -9.07 -14.49 -19.07
CA GLU A 48 -10.01 -13.59 -19.76
C GLU A 48 -10.78 -12.71 -18.78
N THR A 49 -11.12 -13.22 -17.59
CA THR A 49 -11.72 -12.42 -16.53
C THR A 49 -10.77 -11.30 -16.07
N ILE A 50 -9.49 -11.62 -15.86
CA ILE A 50 -8.47 -10.60 -15.52
C ILE A 50 -8.36 -9.57 -16.65
N LYS A 51 -8.26 -10.01 -17.91
CA LYS A 51 -8.13 -9.10 -19.07
C LYS A 51 -9.33 -8.17 -19.24
N GLN A 52 -10.52 -8.66 -18.93
CA GLN A 52 -11.76 -7.91 -19.08
C GLN A 52 -11.97 -6.87 -17.98
N TRP A 53 -11.56 -7.17 -16.74
CA TRP A 53 -11.95 -6.39 -15.55
C TRP A 53 -10.79 -5.74 -14.80
N SER A 54 -9.54 -6.03 -15.18
CA SER A 54 -8.34 -5.39 -14.62
C SER A 54 -7.77 -4.34 -15.57
N PRO A 55 -6.79 -3.54 -15.12
CA PRO A 55 -6.09 -2.57 -15.98
C PRO A 55 -5.20 -3.17 -17.08
N PHE A 56 -5.07 -4.50 -17.16
CA PHE A 56 -4.22 -5.20 -18.14
C PHE A 56 -5.10 -5.85 -19.19
N PHE A 57 -4.93 -5.47 -20.46
CA PHE A 57 -5.78 -5.96 -21.56
C PHE A 57 -5.19 -7.18 -22.27
N SER A 58 -3.92 -7.50 -21.99
CA SER A 58 -3.23 -8.64 -22.58
C SER A 58 -2.42 -9.44 -21.56
N GLU A 59 -2.14 -10.70 -21.89
CA GLU A 59 -1.25 -11.57 -21.13
C GLU A 59 0.16 -10.96 -21.02
N THR A 60 0.64 -10.30 -22.09
CA THR A 60 1.93 -9.63 -22.12
C THR A 60 2.00 -8.46 -21.14
N GLU A 61 0.99 -7.58 -21.12
CA GLU A 61 0.94 -6.43 -20.18
C GLU A 61 0.87 -6.88 -18.72
N LEU A 62 0.14 -7.97 -18.44
CA LEU A 62 0.08 -8.58 -17.11
C LEU A 62 1.46 -9.11 -16.69
N LEU A 63 2.13 -9.84 -17.57
CA LEU A 63 3.46 -10.41 -17.28
C LEU A 63 4.53 -9.33 -17.13
N GLN A 64 4.43 -8.22 -17.86
CA GLN A 64 5.33 -7.07 -17.71
C GLN A 64 5.31 -6.48 -16.29
N GLN A 65 4.25 -6.68 -15.50
CA GLN A 65 4.20 -6.21 -14.12
C GLN A 65 5.21 -6.91 -13.20
N PHE A 66 5.69 -8.10 -13.59
CA PHE A 66 6.72 -8.82 -12.84
C PHE A 66 8.14 -8.41 -13.23
N ASN A 67 8.30 -7.58 -14.27
CA ASN A 67 9.61 -7.11 -14.70
C ASN A 67 10.31 -6.32 -13.57
N GLY A 68 11.58 -6.66 -13.32
CA GLY A 68 12.40 -6.02 -12.29
C GLY A 68 12.11 -6.51 -10.86
N MET A 69 11.17 -7.44 -10.66
CA MET A 69 11.07 -8.17 -9.40
C MET A 69 12.24 -9.15 -9.29
N GLN A 70 12.70 -9.36 -8.05
CA GLN A 70 13.68 -10.40 -7.71
C GLN A 70 12.99 -11.78 -7.63
N ASP A 71 13.73 -12.81 -7.24
CA ASP A 71 13.24 -14.20 -7.13
C ASP A 71 11.97 -14.34 -6.26
N GLN A 72 11.76 -13.44 -5.30
CA GLN A 72 10.61 -13.42 -4.41
C GLN A 72 10.08 -12.00 -4.23
N GLY A 73 8.76 -11.86 -4.17
CA GLY A 73 8.12 -10.59 -3.88
C GLY A 73 6.61 -10.62 -4.12
N THR A 74 5.96 -9.52 -3.80
CA THR A 74 4.53 -9.32 -4.07
C THR A 74 4.34 -7.90 -4.60
N ARG A 75 3.61 -7.78 -5.70
CA ARG A 75 3.18 -6.49 -6.25
C ARG A 75 1.67 -6.38 -6.12
N ILE A 76 1.22 -5.35 -5.43
CA ILE A 76 -0.20 -5.03 -5.27
C ILE A 76 -0.48 -3.80 -6.13
N ILE A 77 -1.51 -3.89 -6.98
CA ILE A 77 -1.93 -2.81 -7.87
C ILE A 77 -3.37 -2.49 -7.52
N LEU A 78 -3.57 -1.30 -6.93
CA LEU A 78 -4.88 -0.76 -6.63
C LEU A 78 -5.26 0.22 -7.74
N TYR A 79 -6.48 0.09 -8.25
CA TYR A 79 -7.02 0.91 -9.34
C TYR A 79 -8.49 1.23 -9.05
N ASN A 80 -9.07 2.13 -9.83
CA ASN A 80 -10.38 2.73 -9.54
C ASN A 80 -10.39 3.33 -8.12
N LEU A 81 -9.42 4.21 -7.88
CA LEU A 81 -9.28 4.90 -6.60
C LEU A 81 -10.53 5.73 -6.31
N TRP A 82 -10.77 5.99 -5.03
CA TRP A 82 -11.94 6.74 -4.60
C TRP A 82 -11.89 8.18 -5.12
N GLU A 83 -13.04 8.64 -5.63
CA GLU A 83 -13.28 10.00 -6.10
C GLU A 83 -14.49 10.57 -5.35
N ASN A 84 -14.49 11.89 -5.13
CA ASN A 84 -15.64 12.60 -4.58
C ASN A 84 -16.73 12.82 -5.64
N ASP A 85 -17.84 13.45 -5.25
CA ASP A 85 -18.98 13.74 -6.15
C ASP A 85 -18.61 14.69 -7.31
N GLN A 86 -17.47 15.38 -7.22
CA GLN A 86 -16.92 16.26 -8.24
C GLN A 86 -15.93 15.54 -9.18
N GLY A 87 -15.70 14.24 -8.97
CA GLY A 87 -14.74 13.44 -9.76
C GLY A 87 -13.29 13.69 -9.37
N GLU A 88 -13.02 14.26 -8.19
CA GLU A 88 -11.67 14.50 -7.71
C GLU A 88 -11.22 13.37 -6.78
N LEU A 89 -10.03 12.84 -7.03
CA LEU A 89 -9.39 11.85 -6.16
C LEU A 89 -9.21 12.37 -4.73
N GLU A 90 -9.40 11.50 -3.72
CA GLU A 90 -9.02 11.81 -2.33
C GLU A 90 -7.51 12.05 -2.19
N LEU A 91 -6.72 11.34 -3.00
CA LEU A 91 -5.27 11.39 -2.96
C LEU A 91 -4.73 12.40 -3.97
N ASP A 92 -3.84 13.26 -3.51
CA ASP A 92 -3.08 14.18 -4.32
C ASP A 92 -1.69 13.63 -4.66
N PHE A 93 -1.41 13.55 -5.95
CA PHE A 93 -0.15 13.05 -6.50
C PHE A 93 0.70 14.16 -7.15
N GLU A 94 0.17 15.40 -7.21
CA GLU A 94 0.73 16.49 -8.01
C GLU A 94 1.42 17.57 -7.17
N THR A 95 0.91 17.90 -5.98
CA THR A 95 1.49 18.98 -5.14
C THR A 95 2.95 18.73 -4.78
N ASP A 96 3.31 17.49 -4.46
CA ASP A 96 4.70 17.07 -4.24
C ASP A 96 4.97 15.78 -5.01
N ILE A 97 5.88 15.86 -5.99
CA ILE A 97 6.21 14.75 -6.88
C ILE A 97 6.77 13.53 -6.15
N HIS A 98 7.30 13.70 -4.94
CA HIS A 98 7.88 12.65 -4.11
C HIS A 98 6.97 12.24 -2.95
N ASP A 99 5.74 12.74 -2.87
CA ASP A 99 4.79 12.42 -1.80
C ASP A 99 3.44 11.96 -2.36
N ILE A 100 2.59 11.43 -1.48
CA ILE A 100 1.16 11.23 -1.72
C ILE A 100 0.45 11.90 -0.56
N GLN A 101 -0.43 12.85 -0.85
CA GLN A 101 -1.08 13.67 0.17
C GLN A 101 -2.58 13.46 0.15
N VAL A 102 -3.24 13.66 1.30
CA VAL A 102 -4.71 13.59 1.39
C VAL A 102 -5.30 14.96 1.08
N ARG A 103 -6.32 15.01 0.23
CA ARG A 103 -7.10 16.22 -0.06
C ARG A 103 -8.20 16.47 0.98
N GLY A 104 -8.70 17.70 1.04
CA GLY A 104 -9.84 18.06 1.91
C GLY A 104 -9.44 18.46 3.34
N ALA A 105 -10.34 18.25 4.30
CA ALA A 105 -10.29 18.87 5.63
C ALA A 105 -9.04 18.54 6.47
N ASN A 106 -8.32 17.46 6.15
CA ASN A 106 -7.06 17.10 6.81
C ASN A 106 -5.87 17.96 6.34
N ARG A 107 -6.05 18.79 5.29
CA ARG A 107 -5.08 19.76 4.80
C ARG A 107 -5.30 21.11 5.48
N GLU A 108 -4.86 21.22 6.73
CA GLU A 108 -4.91 22.49 7.45
C GLU A 108 -3.71 23.38 7.07
N GLU A 109 -3.95 24.47 6.33
CA GLU A 109 -2.89 25.40 5.89
C GLU A 109 -2.04 25.92 7.05
N ARG A 110 -2.65 26.24 8.18
CA ARG A 110 -1.94 26.66 9.40
C ARG A 110 -0.95 25.61 9.89
N ILE A 111 -1.30 24.32 9.80
CA ILE A 111 -0.41 23.22 10.19
C ILE A 111 0.78 23.13 9.22
N ILE A 112 0.54 23.35 7.93
CA ILE A 112 1.59 23.37 6.91
C ILE A 112 2.56 24.54 7.16
N GLU A 113 2.04 25.73 7.46
CA GLU A 113 2.85 26.91 7.82
C GLU A 113 3.66 26.67 9.12
N MET A 114 3.04 26.06 10.13
CA MET A 114 3.75 25.66 11.34
C MET A 114 4.85 24.64 11.04
N ALA A 115 4.63 23.69 10.13
CA ALA A 115 5.65 22.70 9.77
C ALA A 115 6.86 23.32 9.07
N GLN A 116 6.68 24.45 8.38
CA GLN A 116 7.78 25.23 7.82
C GLN A 116 8.53 26.02 8.91
N SER A 117 7.79 26.54 9.89
CA SER A 117 8.36 27.31 11.01
C SER A 117 9.06 26.44 12.06
N PHE A 118 8.63 25.20 12.22
CA PHE A 118 9.14 24.23 13.20
C PHE A 118 9.57 22.92 12.52
N PRO A 119 10.75 22.89 11.86
CA PRO A 119 11.21 21.72 11.12
C PRO A 119 11.30 20.44 11.97
N ASN A 120 11.70 20.56 13.23
CA ASN A 120 11.78 19.43 14.17
C ASN A 120 10.42 18.82 14.48
N SER A 121 9.33 19.59 14.34
CA SER A 121 7.97 19.09 14.58
C SER A 121 7.25 18.72 13.29
N ARG A 122 7.93 18.78 12.13
CA ARG A 122 7.32 18.60 10.81
C ARG A 122 6.57 17.27 10.71
N HIS A 123 7.17 16.18 11.17
CA HIS A 123 6.55 14.85 11.12
C HIS A 123 5.25 14.81 11.92
N TYR A 124 5.26 15.30 13.17
CA TYR A 124 4.07 15.41 14.00
C TYR A 124 2.99 16.33 13.42
N LEU A 125 3.39 17.44 12.80
CA LEU A 125 2.44 18.38 12.22
C LEU A 125 1.80 17.80 10.95
N THR A 126 2.55 17.10 10.11
CA THR A 126 2.08 16.76 8.75
C THR A 126 1.71 15.30 8.53
N TYR A 127 1.89 14.39 9.50
CA TYR A 127 1.61 12.96 9.30
C TYR A 127 0.16 12.62 8.93
N ARG A 128 -0.82 13.47 9.28
CA ARG A 128 -2.23 13.26 8.88
C ARG A 128 -2.50 13.59 7.42
N HIS A 129 -1.60 14.33 6.80
CA HIS A 129 -1.74 14.86 5.44
C HIS A 129 -0.74 14.22 4.47
N SER A 130 0.51 14.04 4.90
CA SER A 130 1.63 13.55 4.08
C SER A 130 1.91 12.08 4.38
N LEU A 131 1.77 11.21 3.36
CA LEU A 131 2.12 9.81 3.50
C LEU A 131 3.61 9.61 3.77
N ARG A 132 4.48 10.44 3.19
CA ARG A 132 5.92 10.43 3.50
C ARG A 132 6.18 10.69 4.98
N SER A 133 5.51 11.69 5.56
CA SER A 133 5.67 12.04 6.97
C SER A 133 5.06 11.00 7.90
N TYR A 134 3.97 10.35 7.49
CA TYR A 134 3.38 9.23 8.21
C TYR A 134 4.30 8.00 8.21
N THR A 135 4.80 7.62 7.04
CA THR A 135 5.63 6.42 6.86
C THR A 135 7.01 6.54 7.51
N SER A 136 7.57 7.75 7.66
CA SER A 136 8.84 7.94 8.37
C SER A 136 8.75 7.59 9.86
N ILE A 137 7.57 7.73 10.48
CA ILE A 137 7.34 7.48 11.91
C ILE A 137 6.49 6.22 12.18
N LEU A 138 6.09 5.50 11.13
CA LEU A 138 5.18 4.36 11.22
C LEU A 138 5.75 3.22 12.09
N TYR A 139 7.07 3.05 12.08
CA TYR A 139 7.76 2.02 12.84
C TYR A 139 8.62 2.66 13.92
N LEU A 140 8.57 2.12 15.14
CA LEU A 140 9.48 2.55 16.21
C LEU A 140 10.94 2.26 15.86
N ARG A 141 11.22 1.10 15.23
CA ARG A 141 12.54 0.71 14.73
C ARG A 141 12.37 -0.05 13.43
N LEU A 142 13.16 0.29 12.41
CA LEU A 142 13.15 -0.46 11.16
C LEU A 142 14.03 -1.72 11.26
N PRO A 143 13.57 -2.86 10.72
CA PRO A 143 14.43 -4.03 10.53
C PRO A 143 15.64 -3.69 9.64
N ALA A 144 16.75 -4.39 9.85
CA ALA A 144 17.93 -4.24 9.00
C ALA A 144 17.59 -4.59 7.53
N GLY A 145 18.00 -3.72 6.59
CA GLY A 145 17.73 -3.89 5.16
C GLY A 145 16.30 -3.57 4.72
N PHE A 146 15.42 -3.15 5.64
CA PHE A 146 14.08 -2.67 5.28
C PHE A 146 14.13 -1.19 4.89
N GLN A 147 13.46 -0.85 3.79
CA GLN A 147 13.33 0.52 3.31
C GLN A 147 11.93 0.74 2.73
N ILE A 148 11.43 1.96 2.90
CA ILE A 148 10.21 2.42 2.24
C ILE A 148 10.63 3.37 1.13
N ILE A 149 10.20 3.09 -0.09
CA ILE A 149 10.40 3.97 -1.23
C ILE A 149 9.03 4.48 -1.65
N LEU A 150 8.84 5.79 -1.56
CA LEU A 150 7.60 6.44 -1.98
C LEU A 150 7.91 7.29 -3.21
N ARG A 151 7.14 7.10 -4.28
CA ARG A 151 7.27 7.90 -5.53
C ARG A 151 8.73 7.98 -6.03
N GLY A 152 9.43 6.85 -6.00
CA GLY A 152 10.82 6.72 -6.46
C GLY A 152 11.89 7.29 -5.52
N LYS A 153 11.53 7.85 -4.36
CA LYS A 153 12.48 8.39 -3.38
C LYS A 153 12.35 7.68 -2.04
N VAL A 154 13.50 7.22 -1.51
CA VAL A 154 13.60 6.60 -0.18
C VAL A 154 12.98 7.53 0.87
N VAL A 155 12.19 6.98 1.78
CA VAL A 155 11.66 7.67 2.95
C VAL A 155 12.67 7.52 4.08
N GLU A 156 13.16 8.65 4.58
CA GLU A 156 14.05 8.68 5.74
C GLU A 156 13.25 8.34 6.99
N HIS A 157 13.70 7.32 7.73
CA HIS A 157 13.10 6.96 9.01
C HIS A 157 13.34 8.04 10.05
N HIS A 158 12.33 8.32 10.86
CA HIS A 158 12.40 9.34 11.90
C HIS A 158 11.95 8.77 13.23
N SER A 159 12.83 8.86 14.24
CA SER A 159 12.50 8.50 15.61
C SER A 159 11.84 9.67 16.31
N LEU A 160 10.59 9.52 16.75
CA LEU A 160 9.85 10.55 17.49
C LEU A 160 10.55 10.99 18.77
N VAL A 161 11.43 10.16 19.35
CA VAL A 161 12.24 10.51 20.52
C VAL A 161 13.13 11.73 20.24
N ASN A 162 13.56 11.91 18.99
CA ASN A 162 14.40 13.04 18.58
C ASN A 162 13.65 14.38 18.58
N ASP A 163 12.32 14.36 18.56
CA ASP A 163 11.48 15.56 18.56
C ASP A 163 11.08 15.99 19.97
N LEU A 164 11.29 15.12 20.97
CA LEU A 164 10.92 15.39 22.36
C LEU A 164 11.89 16.37 23.01
N MET A 165 11.34 17.35 23.72
CA MET A 165 12.10 18.21 24.63
C MET A 165 11.87 17.76 26.07
N ASN A 166 12.91 17.85 26.91
CA ASN A 166 12.86 17.47 28.33
C ASN A 166 12.44 16.00 28.57
N THR A 167 12.97 15.09 27.74
CA THR A 167 12.65 13.66 27.76
C THR A 167 12.93 13.00 29.12
N GLN A 168 11.97 12.23 29.62
CA GLN A 168 12.11 11.36 30.78
C GLN A 168 11.75 9.93 30.41
N GLU A 169 12.48 8.97 30.97
CA GLU A 169 12.20 7.56 30.79
C GLU A 169 11.63 6.99 32.10
N VAL A 170 10.50 6.28 32.01
CA VAL A 170 9.84 5.65 33.16
C VAL A 170 9.62 4.19 32.86
N THR A 171 10.07 3.30 33.75
CA THR A 171 9.88 1.86 33.60
C THR A 171 8.53 1.43 34.19
N TYR A 172 7.60 0.99 33.35
CA TYR A 172 6.36 0.35 33.78
C TYR A 172 6.56 -1.15 34.06
N LYS A 173 6.04 -1.63 35.20
CA LYS A 173 6.02 -3.06 35.56
C LYS A 173 4.58 -3.60 35.51
N PRO A 174 4.19 -4.37 34.47
CA PRO A 174 2.85 -4.93 34.38
C PRO A 174 2.62 -6.01 35.47
N GLN A 175 1.47 -5.98 36.12
CA GLN A 175 1.07 -7.05 37.04
C GLN A 175 0.68 -8.30 36.25
N GLY A 176 1.39 -9.41 36.47
CA GLY A 176 1.15 -10.71 35.80
C GLY A 176 2.30 -11.25 34.95
N ALA A 177 3.39 -10.48 34.74
CA ALA A 177 4.57 -10.94 34.01
C ALA A 177 5.58 -11.74 34.88
N SER A 178 5.26 -11.98 36.16
CA SER A 178 6.12 -12.68 37.11
C SER A 178 5.36 -13.84 37.74
N ASP A 179 5.20 -14.95 37.01
CA ASP A 179 4.88 -16.27 37.59
C ASP A 179 5.20 -17.43 36.61
N SER A 180 6.33 -17.34 35.91
CA SER A 180 6.89 -18.48 35.15
C SER A 180 8.37 -18.68 35.47
N ASN A 181 8.73 -18.60 36.75
CA ASN A 181 9.91 -19.30 37.27
C ASN A 181 9.43 -20.61 37.88
N HIS A 182 9.16 -21.61 37.03
CA HIS A 182 9.16 -22.99 37.50
C HIS A 182 10.56 -23.29 38.03
N LYS A 183 10.63 -23.47 39.35
CA LYS A 183 11.74 -24.12 40.03
C LYS A 183 11.91 -25.51 39.44
N GLU A 184 12.91 -25.71 38.59
CA GLU A 184 13.58 -27.02 38.54
C GLU A 184 14.43 -27.12 39.80
N ASN A 185 13.96 -27.94 40.75
CA ASN A 185 14.80 -28.53 41.78
C ASN A 185 14.15 -29.84 42.24
N ASN A 186 14.93 -30.92 42.09
CA ASN A 186 14.73 -32.33 42.40
C ASN A 186 13.83 -33.15 41.48
#